data_AF-A0A0A0JVX1-F1
#
_entry.id   AF-A0A0A0JVX1-F1
#
_cell.length_a   1.000
_cell.length_b   1.000
_cell.length_c   1.000
_cell.angle_alpha   90.00
_cell.angle_beta   90.00
_cell.angle_gamma   90.00
#
_symmetry.space_group_name_H-M   'P 1'
#
loop_
_entity.id
_entity.type
_entity.pdbx_description
1 polymer ?
#
loop_
_entity_poly.entity_id
_entity_poly.type
_entity_poly.pdbx_seq_one_letter_code
_entity_poly.pdbx_strand_id
1 'polypeptide(L)'
;MNSHPTREDARRRLQEAQRAEAVALADSTKAYAARARVQTRVDAADQNIAEAVAKLAEVSGLDRAAQLLDQPLGVVKRAVQAAEHSRSGADTARPISP
;
A
#
# COMPACT_ATOMS: atom_id res chain seq x y z
N MET A 1 -42.73 -21.56 37.00
CA MET A 1 -41.46 -21.27 36.29
C MET A 1 -41.74 -21.36 34.80
N ASN A 2 -42.15 -20.26 34.17
CA ASN A 2 -42.52 -20.26 32.75
C ASN A 2 -41.35 -19.67 31.96
N SER A 3 -40.42 -20.52 31.55
CA SER A 3 -39.40 -20.14 30.58
C SER A 3 -40.10 -19.98 29.23
N HIS A 4 -40.29 -18.73 28.78
CA HIS A 4 -40.95 -18.47 27.50
C HIS A 4 -40.01 -18.89 26.35
N PRO A 5 -40.34 -19.94 25.57
CA PRO A 5 -39.44 -20.49 24.55
C PRO A 5 -39.03 -19.44 23.50
N THR A 6 -39.90 -18.47 23.22
CA THR A 6 -39.63 -17.32 22.36
C THR A 6 -38.51 -16.40 22.84
N ARG A 7 -38.28 -16.29 24.16
CA ARG A 7 -37.15 -15.51 24.70
C ARG A 7 -35.83 -16.24 24.53
N GLU A 8 -35.83 -17.56 24.66
CA GLU A 8 -34.62 -18.37 24.53
C GLU A 8 -34.18 -18.48 23.08
N ASP A 9 -35.12 -18.63 22.14
CA ASP A 9 -34.84 -18.56 20.71
C ASP A 9 -34.33 -17.19 20.28
N ALA A 10 -34.89 -16.09 20.83
CA ALA A 10 -34.43 -14.74 20.54
C ALA A 10 -32.99 -14.51 21.04
N ARG A 11 -32.64 -15.01 22.22
CA ARG A 11 -31.27 -14.96 22.75
C ARG A 11 -30.29 -15.75 21.90
N ARG A 12 -30.68 -16.96 21.48
CA ARG A 12 -29.84 -17.79 20.61
C ARG A 12 -29.55 -17.08 19.29
N ARG A 13 -30.59 -16.53 18.63
CA ARG A 13 -30.44 -15.77 17.38
C ARG A 13 -29.57 -14.53 17.55
N LEU A 14 -29.71 -13.80 18.65
CA LEU A 14 -28.87 -12.64 18.95
C LEU A 14 -27.40 -13.06 19.12
N GLN A 15 -27.14 -14.15 19.86
CA GLN A 15 -25.79 -14.64 20.07
C GLN A 15 -25.17 -15.15 18.76
N GLU A 16 -25.93 -15.82 17.91
CA GLU A 16 -25.50 -16.23 16.56
C GLU A 16 -25.16 -15.01 15.69
N ALA A 17 -26.01 -13.98 15.70
CA ALA A 17 -25.77 -12.74 14.97
C ALA A 17 -24.50 -12.03 15.46
N GLN A 18 -24.30 -11.92 16.78
CA GLN A 18 -23.09 -11.32 17.36
C GLN A 18 -21.82 -12.09 17.01
N ARG A 19 -21.89 -13.43 16.97
CA ARG A 19 -20.76 -14.27 16.52
C ARG A 19 -20.45 -14.03 15.05
N ALA A 20 -21.47 -13.99 14.20
CA ALA A 20 -21.30 -13.71 12.78
C ALA A 20 -20.71 -12.32 12.54
N GLU A 21 -21.17 -11.32 13.29
CA GLU A 21 -20.62 -9.96 13.26
C GLU A 21 -19.15 -9.93 13.69
N ALA A 22 -18.79 -10.59 14.79
CA ALA A 22 -17.41 -10.67 15.26
C ALA A 22 -16.48 -11.33 14.23
N VAL A 23 -16.96 -12.39 13.56
CA VAL A 23 -16.21 -13.05 12.47
C VAL A 23 -16.02 -12.10 11.28
N ALA A 24 -17.09 -11.44 10.83
CA ALA A 24 -17.01 -10.49 9.72
C ALA A 24 -16.07 -9.32 10.02
N LEU A 25 -16.09 -8.80 11.25
CA LEU A 25 -15.16 -7.75 11.69
C LEU A 25 -13.71 -8.24 11.72
N ALA A 26 -13.46 -9.46 12.21
CA ALA A 26 -12.12 -10.03 12.23
C ALA A 26 -11.59 -10.26 10.81
N ASP A 27 -12.42 -10.75 9.89
CA ASP A 27 -12.01 -11.05 8.53
C ASP A 27 -11.81 -9.79 7.70
N SER A 28 -12.66 -8.76 7.86
CA SER A 28 -12.44 -7.45 7.24
C SER A 28 -11.14 -6.82 7.72
N THR A 29 -10.85 -6.89 9.02
CA THR A 29 -9.60 -6.38 9.61
C THR A 29 -8.38 -7.08 9.01
N LYS A 30 -8.42 -8.41 8.89
CA LYS A 30 -7.34 -9.18 8.24
C LYS A 30 -7.17 -8.80 6.77
N ALA A 31 -8.27 -8.61 6.04
CA ALA A 31 -8.24 -8.23 4.63
C ALA A 31 -7.60 -6.84 4.44
N TYR A 32 -7.97 -5.85 5.27
CA TYR A 32 -7.33 -4.53 5.24
C TYR A 32 -5.84 -4.60 5.59
N ALA A 33 -5.46 -5.39 6.60
CA ALA A 33 -4.04 -5.58 6.94
C ALA A 33 -3.26 -6.25 5.80
N ALA A 34 -3.85 -7.25 5.13
CA ALA A 34 -3.25 -7.89 3.96
C ALA A 34 -3.07 -6.90 2.80
N ARG A 35 -4.09 -6.10 2.50
CA ARG A 35 -4.02 -5.03 1.50
C ARG A 35 -2.91 -4.03 1.83
N ALA A 36 -2.81 -3.59 3.07
CA ALA A 36 -1.77 -2.64 3.49
C ALA A 36 -0.36 -3.18 3.25
N ARG A 37 -0.11 -4.46 3.57
CA ARG A 37 1.20 -5.10 3.33
C ARG A 37 1.53 -5.21 1.84
N VAL A 38 0.54 -5.52 1.01
CA VAL A 38 0.72 -5.57 -0.45
C VAL A 38 0.97 -4.17 -0.98
N GLN A 39 0.24 -3.16 -0.51
CA GLN A 39 0.45 -1.77 -0.90
C GLN A 39 1.89 -1.33 -0.63
N THR A 40 2.44 -1.61 0.56
CA THR A 40 3.84 -1.30 0.86
C THR A 40 4.83 -1.95 -0.13
N ARG A 41 4.55 -3.16 -0.61
CA ARG A 41 5.39 -3.84 -1.62
C ARG A 41 5.26 -3.21 -3.00
N VAL A 42 4.05 -2.79 -3.37
CA VAL A 42 3.79 -2.06 -4.62
C VAL A 42 4.50 -0.71 -4.59
N ASP A 43 4.36 0.05 -3.50
CA ASP A 43 5.01 1.34 -3.33
C ASP A 43 6.54 1.21 -3.43
N ALA A 44 7.13 0.17 -2.82
CA ALA A 44 8.55 -0.11 -2.94
C ALA A 44 8.97 -0.50 -4.38
N ALA A 45 8.14 -1.26 -5.09
CA ALA A 45 8.39 -1.61 -6.48
C ALA A 45 8.33 -0.37 -7.40
N ASP A 46 7.34 0.50 -7.20
CA ASP A 46 7.18 1.76 -7.94
C ASP A 46 8.38 2.68 -7.70
N GLN A 47 8.87 2.75 -6.46
CA GLN A 47 10.09 3.49 -6.13
C GLN A 47 11.32 2.92 -6.86
N ASN A 48 11.51 1.61 -6.86
CA ASN A 48 12.61 0.96 -7.58
C ASN A 48 12.55 1.23 -9.09
N ILE A 49 11.33 1.21 -9.67
CA ILE A 49 11.11 1.56 -11.08
C ILE A 49 11.50 3.02 -11.31
N ALA A 50 11.04 3.95 -10.46
CA ALA A 50 11.38 5.36 -10.58
C ALA A 50 12.89 5.60 -10.55
N GLU A 51 13.61 4.92 -9.66
CA GLU A 51 15.08 4.98 -9.60
C GLU A 51 15.76 4.40 -10.85
N ALA A 52 15.27 3.28 -11.37
CA ALA A 52 15.81 2.68 -12.59
C ALA A 52 15.60 3.60 -13.80
N VAL A 53 14.41 4.20 -13.92
CA VAL A 53 14.09 5.19 -14.96
C VAL A 53 14.97 6.43 -14.82
N ALA A 54 15.20 6.90 -13.59
CA ALA A 54 16.08 8.04 -13.35
C ALA A 54 17.52 7.77 -13.76
N LYS A 55 18.07 6.60 -13.43
CA LYS A 55 19.41 6.17 -13.86
C LYS A 55 19.50 6.06 -15.39
N LEU A 56 18.47 5.53 -16.05
CA LEU A 56 18.43 5.46 -17.50
C LEU A 56 18.44 6.86 -18.13
N ALA A 57 17.64 7.78 -17.58
CA ALA A 57 17.57 9.17 -18.02
C ALA A 57 18.88 9.93 -17.79
N GLU A 58 19.60 9.63 -16.70
CA GLU A 58 20.93 10.21 -16.42
C GLU A 58 21.96 9.80 -17.48
N VAL A 59 21.96 8.53 -17.89
CA VAL A 59 22.90 8.00 -18.90
C VAL A 59 22.53 8.39 -20.32
N SER A 60 21.23 8.34 -20.65
CA SER A 60 20.76 8.45 -22.04
C SER A 60 20.15 9.81 -22.40
N GLY A 61 19.84 10.65 -21.40
CA GLY A 61 18.98 11.81 -21.55
C GLY A 61 17.49 11.47 -21.50
N LEU A 62 16.65 12.43 -21.12
CA LEU A 62 15.22 12.24 -20.89
C LEU A 62 14.45 11.78 -22.15
N ASP A 63 14.70 12.42 -23.30
CA ASP A 63 13.98 12.10 -24.55
C ASP A 63 14.31 10.71 -25.07
N ARG A 64 15.59 10.31 -24.99
CA ARG A 64 16.01 8.96 -25.39
C ARG A 64 15.50 7.91 -24.42
N ALA A 65 15.50 8.18 -23.11
CA ALA A 65 14.92 7.28 -22.13
C ALA A 65 13.41 7.09 -22.36
N ALA A 66 12.67 8.15 -22.71
CA ALA A 66 11.25 8.06 -23.06
C ALA A 66 11.02 7.15 -24.28
N GLN A 67 11.85 7.28 -25.33
CA GLN A 67 11.79 6.40 -26.50
C GLN A 67 12.13 4.94 -26.15
N LEU A 68 13.18 4.70 -25.36
CA LEU A 68 13.61 3.35 -24.98
C LEU A 68 12.59 2.61 -24.11
N LEU A 69 11.88 3.33 -23.27
CA LEU A 69 10.86 2.78 -22.38
C LEU A 69 9.48 2.69 -23.05
N ASP A 70 9.34 3.23 -24.26
CA ASP A 70 8.04 3.44 -24.92
C ASP A 70 7.04 4.16 -24.00
N GLN A 71 7.51 5.24 -23.36
CA GLN A 71 6.74 6.02 -22.40
C GLN A 71 6.70 7.50 -22.80
N PRO A 72 5.61 8.22 -22.47
CA PRO A 72 5.59 9.67 -22.61
C PRO A 72 6.70 10.34 -21.81
N LEU A 73 7.32 11.39 -22.36
CA LEU A 73 8.36 12.18 -21.68
C LEU A 73 7.94 12.67 -20.30
N GLY A 74 6.66 13.03 -20.13
CA GLY A 74 6.10 13.45 -18.84
C GLY A 74 6.13 12.35 -17.77
N VAL A 75 6.01 11.07 -18.15
CA VAL A 75 6.13 9.92 -17.24
C VAL A 75 7.58 9.78 -16.77
N VAL A 76 8.54 9.87 -17.69
CA VAL A 76 9.97 9.81 -17.36
C VAL A 76 10.40 10.95 -16.45
N LYS A 77 9.96 12.19 -16.74
CA LYS A 77 10.23 13.36 -15.88
C LYS A 77 9.67 13.18 -14.46
N ARG A 78 8.45 12.66 -14.32
CA ARG A 78 7.87 12.39 -12.99
C ARG A 78 8.63 11.29 -12.24
N ALA A 79 9.06 10.23 -12.92
CA ALA A 79 9.86 9.19 -12.31
C ALA A 79 11.22 9.71 -11.80
N VAL A 80 11.88 10.57 -12.58
CA VAL A 80 13.12 11.27 -12.17
C VAL A 80 12.86 12.13 -10.92
N GLN A 81 11.80 12.94 -10.94
CA GLN A 81 11.43 13.76 -9.78
C GLN A 81 11.14 12.90 -8.55
N ALA A 82 10.37 11.83 -8.68
CA ALA A 82 10.08 10.92 -7.57
C ALA A 82 11.36 10.30 -6.98
N ALA A 83 12.30 9.87 -7.83
CA ALA A 83 13.60 9.36 -7.40
C ALA A 83 14.49 10.41 -6.70
N GLU A 84 14.37 11.69 -7.07
CA GLU A 84 15.07 12.80 -6.39
C GLU A 84 14.48 13.08 -5.00
N HIS A 85 13.16 13.13 -4.86
CA HIS A 85 12.49 13.38 -3.57
C HIS A 85 12.81 12.27 -2.56
N SER A 86 12.87 11.01 -2.99
CA SER A 86 13.26 9.89 -2.14
C SER A 86 14.72 9.97 -1.70
N ARG A 87 15.64 10.47 -2.54
CA ARG A 87 17.04 10.73 -2.14
C ARG A 87 17.14 11.86 -1.11
N SER A 88 16.39 12.94 -1.27
CA SER A 88 16.37 14.05 -0.32
C SER A 88 15.80 13.66 1.06
N GLY A 89 14.82 12.74 1.09
CA GLY A 89 14.29 12.20 2.35
C GLY A 89 15.25 11.23 3.07
N ALA A 90 16.16 10.58 2.36
CA ALA A 90 17.18 9.71 2.96
C ALA A 90 18.35 10.49 3.57
N ASP A 91 18.68 11.67 3.03
CA ASP A 91 19.83 12.47 3.48
C ASP A 91 19.60 13.18 4.83
N THR A 92 18.34 13.44 5.20
CA THR A 92 17.96 13.99 6.52
C THR A 92 18.03 12.97 7.66
N ALA A 93 18.17 11.68 7.36
CA ALA A 93 18.26 10.60 8.35
C ALA A 93 19.70 10.22 8.72
N ARG A 94 20.73 10.93 8.21
CA ARG A 94 22.13 10.70 8.62
C ARG A 94 22.33 11.16 10.06
N PRO A 95 22.69 10.27 11.01
CA PRO A 95 23.10 10.71 12.34
C PRO A 95 24.43 11.45 12.21
N ILE A 96 24.40 12.74 12.54
CA ILE A 96 25.57 13.54 12.92
C ILE A 96 26.29 12.78 14.03
N SER A 97 27.41 12.14 13.67
CA SER A 97 28.32 11.55 14.67
C SER A 97 29.22 12.65 15.22
N PRO A 98 29.45 12.69 16.55
CA PRO A 98 30.29 13.68 17.21
C PRO A 98 31.78 13.55 16.88
#